data_AF-A0A7C2A546-F1
#
_entry.id   AF-A0A7C2A546-F1
#
_cell.length_a   1.000
_cell.length_b   1.000
_cell.length_c   1.000
_cell.angle_alpha   90.00
_cell.angle_beta   90.00
_cell.angle_gamma   90.00
#
_symmetry.space_group_name_H-M   'P 1'
#
loop_
_entity.id
_entity.type
_entity.pdbx_description
1 polymer ?
#
loop_
_entity_poly.entity_id
_entity_poly.type
_entity_poly.pdbx_seq_one_letter_code
_entity_poly.pdbx_strand_id
1 'polypeptide(L)'
;METDKKADVIKIIDKSTEDLHSRIDMQRHILTAVIEKKIKKAEICPDCVFADCPHKKKMKAVLTETVAVLEQTKTAFKSKRLEVLRKRLMQVLAESS
;
A
#
# COMPACT_ATOMS: atom_id res chain seq x y z
N MET A 1 -26.43 34.99 -26.22
CA MET A 1 -25.48 34.09 -26.92
C MET A 1 -24.29 33.66 -26.07
N GLU A 2 -23.62 34.54 -25.30
CA GLU A 2 -22.53 34.10 -24.39
C GLU A 2 -23.02 33.36 -23.13
N THR A 3 -24.21 33.68 -22.65
CA THR A 3 -24.88 33.06 -21.51
C THR A 3 -25.29 31.61 -21.80
N ASP A 4 -25.73 31.31 -23.01
CA ASP A 4 -26.10 29.94 -23.45
C ASP A 4 -24.89 29.02 -23.49
N LYS A 5 -23.76 29.50 -24.01
CA LYS A 5 -22.50 28.71 -24.04
C LYS A 5 -21.99 28.37 -22.65
N LYS A 6 -22.15 29.27 -21.67
CA LYS A 6 -21.79 29.01 -20.27
C LYS A 6 -22.71 27.96 -19.64
N ALA A 7 -24.01 28.03 -19.92
CA ALA A 7 -24.98 27.04 -19.43
C ALA A 7 -24.70 25.63 -20.01
N ASP A 8 -24.32 25.54 -21.28
CA ASP A 8 -23.96 24.27 -21.92
C ASP A 8 -22.70 23.65 -21.32
N VAL A 9 -21.69 24.46 -21.01
CA VAL A 9 -20.45 23.97 -20.36
C VAL A 9 -20.72 23.45 -18.95
N ILE A 10 -21.56 24.15 -18.17
CA ILE A 10 -21.98 23.69 -16.83
C ILE A 10 -22.68 22.34 -16.93
N LYS A 11 -23.59 22.18 -17.90
CA LYS A 11 -24.31 20.92 -18.11
C LYS A 11 -23.39 19.75 -18.47
N ILE A 12 -22.31 20.01 -19.22
CA ILE A 12 -21.30 18.99 -19.54
C ILE A 12 -20.51 18.60 -18.29
N ILE A 13 -20.14 19.56 -17.45
CA ILE A 13 -19.43 19.30 -16.20
C ILE A 13 -20.30 18.47 -15.25
N ASP A 14 -21.58 18.83 -15.11
CA ASP A 14 -22.52 18.10 -14.26
C ASP A 14 -22.64 16.64 -14.73
N LYS A 15 -22.87 16.44 -16.03
CA LYS A 15 -22.97 15.09 -16.62
C LYS A 15 -21.69 14.29 -16.45
N SER A 16 -20.53 14.92 -16.61
CA SER A 16 -19.24 14.26 -16.39
C SER A 16 -19.02 13.89 -14.92
N THR A 17 -19.49 14.73 -14.00
CA THR A 17 -19.38 14.50 -12.56
C THR A 17 -20.30 13.36 -12.13
N GLU A 18 -21.51 13.30 -12.67
CA GLU A 18 -22.45 12.18 -12.47
C GLU A 18 -21.87 10.85 -12.98
N ASP A 19 -21.27 10.83 -14.18
CA ASP A 19 -20.61 9.63 -14.71
C ASP A 19 -19.46 9.16 -13.81
N LEU A 20 -18.64 10.09 -13.33
CA LEU A 20 -17.53 9.77 -12.42
C LEU A 20 -18.04 9.20 -11.09
N HIS A 21 -19.08 9.78 -10.50
CA HIS A 21 -19.69 9.23 -9.28
C HIS A 21 -20.22 7.81 -9.50
N SER A 22 -20.93 7.57 -10.61
CA SER A 22 -21.46 6.25 -10.94
C SER A 22 -20.36 5.20 -11.07
N ARG A 23 -19.24 5.56 -11.69
CA ARG A 23 -18.08 4.68 -11.85
C ARG A 23 -17.37 4.39 -10.52
N ILE A 24 -17.24 5.38 -9.64
CA ILE A 24 -16.69 5.20 -8.30
C ILE A 24 -17.59 4.27 -7.47
N ASP A 25 -18.90 4.45 -7.53
CA ASP A 25 -19.84 3.60 -6.81
C ASP A 25 -19.81 2.15 -7.31
N MET A 26 -19.68 1.95 -8.63
CA MET A 26 -19.51 0.62 -9.21
C MET A 26 -18.21 -0.04 -8.72
N GLN A 27 -17.10 0.69 -8.71
CA GLN A 27 -15.82 0.18 -8.19
C GLN A 27 -15.93 -0.20 -6.71
N ARG A 28 -16.54 0.66 -5.90
CA ARG A 28 -16.81 0.38 -4.48
C ARG A 28 -17.59 -0.91 -4.32
N HIS A 29 -18.68 -1.07 -5.07
CA HIS A 29 -19.52 -2.26 -4.99
C HIS A 29 -18.75 -3.54 -5.34
N ILE A 30 -17.97 -3.52 -6.42
CA ILE A 30 -17.14 -4.66 -6.84
C ILE A 30 -16.12 -5.01 -5.77
N LEU A 31 -15.40 -4.02 -5.23
CA LEU A 31 -14.39 -4.25 -4.20
C LEU A 31 -15.01 -4.82 -2.92
N THR A 32 -16.14 -4.28 -2.46
CA THR A 32 -16.87 -4.82 -1.31
C THR A 32 -17.30 -6.27 -1.55
N ALA A 33 -17.91 -6.57 -2.70
CA ALA A 33 -18.36 -7.93 -3.02
C ALA A 33 -17.19 -8.94 -3.11
N VAL A 34 -16.03 -8.52 -3.60
CA VAL A 34 -14.82 -9.34 -3.64
C VAL A 34 -14.31 -9.63 -2.22
N ILE A 35 -14.24 -8.60 -1.37
CA ILE A 35 -13.78 -8.74 0.02
C ILE A 35 -14.71 -9.69 0.80
N GLU A 36 -16.03 -9.49 0.69
CA GLU A 36 -17.03 -10.31 1.38
C GLU A 36 -17.01 -11.78 0.97
N LYS A 37 -16.77 -12.07 -0.32
CA LYS A 37 -16.79 -13.44 -0.84
C LYS A 37 -15.47 -14.19 -0.70
N LYS A 38 -14.33 -13.51 -0.72
CA LYS A 38 -13.02 -14.15 -0.84
C LYS A 38 -12.13 -14.03 0.40
N ILE A 39 -12.38 -13.09 1.30
CA ILE A 39 -11.46 -12.83 2.42
C ILE A 39 -12.14 -13.19 3.74
N LYS A 40 -11.51 -14.08 4.51
CA LYS A 40 -11.98 -14.37 5.87
C LYS A 40 -11.78 -13.12 6.73
N LYS A 41 -12.76 -12.77 7.54
CA LYS A 41 -12.77 -11.56 8.39
C LYS A 41 -11.51 -11.39 9.26
N ALA A 42 -10.83 -12.48 9.59
CA ALA A 42 -9.58 -12.51 10.37
C ALA A 42 -8.31 -12.11 9.57
N GLU A 43 -8.38 -12.05 8.24
CA GLU A 43 -7.25 -11.75 7.35
C GLU A 43 -7.28 -10.30 6.81
N ILE A 44 -8.33 -9.55 7.14
CA ILE A 44 -8.51 -8.17 6.68
C ILE A 44 -7.89 -7.22 7.70
N CYS A 45 -6.69 -6.72 7.41
CA CYS A 45 -6.18 -5.52 8.06
C CYS A 45 -6.64 -4.29 7.24
N PRO A 46 -7.57 -3.47 7.74
CA PRO A 46 -8.15 -2.35 6.98
C PRO A 46 -7.09 -1.40 6.40
N ASP A 47 -6.00 -1.22 7.15
CA ASP A 47 -4.88 -0.35 6.78
C ASP A 47 -3.96 -0.92 5.70
N CYS A 48 -4.11 -2.21 5.33
CA CYS A 48 -3.23 -2.91 4.38
C CYS A 48 -3.91 -3.26 3.05
N VAL A 49 -5.24 -3.12 2.93
CA VAL A 49 -5.99 -3.54 1.73
C VAL A 49 -5.87 -2.51 0.59
N PHE A 50 -5.75 -1.22 0.89
CA PHE A 50 -5.90 -0.15 -0.10
C PHE A 50 -4.72 0.82 -0.21
N ALA A 51 -3.73 0.73 0.68
CA ALA A 51 -2.50 1.49 0.60
C ALA A 51 -1.38 0.86 1.44
N ASP A 52 -0.15 1.25 1.14
CA ASP A 52 1.06 1.30 1.97
C ASP A 52 0.90 0.89 3.45
N CYS A 53 0.70 -0.42 3.66
CA CYS A 53 0.42 -1.03 4.95
C CYS A 53 1.40 -0.51 6.03
N PRO A 54 0.93 0.22 7.07
CA PRO A 54 1.79 0.85 8.06
C PRO A 54 2.62 -0.18 8.83
N HIS A 55 2.08 -1.39 9.03
CA HIS A 55 2.82 -2.53 9.55
C HIS A 55 3.97 -2.96 8.64
N LYS A 56 3.76 -3.01 7.31
CA LYS A 56 4.82 -3.31 6.33
C LYS A 56 5.92 -2.25 6.39
N LYS A 57 5.56 -0.96 6.43
CA LYS A 57 6.52 0.15 6.56
C LYS A 57 7.33 0.07 7.85
N LYS A 58 6.66 -0.10 8.99
CA LYS A 58 7.30 -0.22 10.31
C LYS A 58 8.22 -1.44 10.37
N MET A 59 7.76 -2.58 9.87
CA MET A 59 8.57 -3.81 9.85
C MET A 59 9.81 -3.66 8.96
N LYS A 60 9.67 -3.03 7.78
CA LYS A 60 10.80 -2.70 6.90
C LYS A 60 11.81 -1.79 7.58
N ALA A 61 11.35 -0.76 8.29
CA ALA A 61 12.23 0.15 9.04
C ALA A 61 13.02 -0.59 10.13
N VAL A 62 12.33 -1.37 10.97
CA VAL A 62 12.95 -2.15 12.06
C VAL A 62 13.93 -3.20 11.52
N LEU A 63 13.59 -3.88 10.42
CA LEU A 63 14.49 -4.83 9.76
C LEU A 63 15.75 -4.15 9.22
N THR A 64 15.61 -2.96 8.63
CA THR A 64 16.74 -2.18 8.10
C THR A 64 17.66 -1.74 9.23
N GLU A 65 17.09 -1.24 10.34
CA GLU A 65 17.84 -0.89 11.54
C GLU A 65 18.55 -2.10 12.14
N THR A 66 17.86 -3.24 12.23
CA THR A 66 18.44 -4.50 12.72
C THR A 66 19.65 -4.92 11.87
N VAL A 67 19.54 -4.85 10.54
CA VAL A 67 20.64 -5.15 9.62
C VAL A 67 21.84 -4.21 9.85
N ALA A 68 21.58 -2.91 10.06
CA ALA A 68 22.63 -1.93 10.32
C ALA A 68 23.36 -2.20 11.64
N VAL A 69 22.62 -2.45 12.73
CA VAL A 69 23.19 -2.80 14.04
C VAL A 69 23.95 -4.12 13.96
N LEU A 70 23.43 -5.13 13.25
CA LEU A 70 24.12 -6.40 13.04
C LEU A 70 25.45 -6.22 12.29
N GLU A 71 25.53 -5.32 11.30
CA GLU A 71 26.79 -5.05 10.61
C GLU A 71 27.82 -4.37 11.53
N GLN A 72 27.38 -3.39 12.33
CA GLN A 72 28.24 -2.74 13.33
C GLN A 72 28.73 -3.75 14.40
N THR A 73 27.84 -4.64 14.83
CA THR A 73 28.17 -5.69 15.82
C THR A 73 29.10 -6.74 15.22
N LYS A 74 28.95 -7.10 13.94
CA LYS A 74 29.86 -8.01 13.23
C LYS A 74 31.27 -7.42 13.17
N THR A 75 31.44 -6.13 12.89
CA THR A 75 32.77 -5.49 12.91
C THR A 75 33.43 -5.58 14.29
N ALA A 76 32.65 -5.53 15.37
CA ALA A 76 33.16 -5.64 16.73
C ALA A 76 33.44 -7.09 17.18
N PHE A 77 32.65 -8.08 16.73
CA PHE A 77 32.69 -9.46 17.27
C PHE A 77 33.21 -10.54 16.30
N LYS A 78 33.44 -10.24 15.01
CA LYS A 78 33.87 -11.21 13.95
C LYS A 78 33.03 -12.50 13.89
N SER A 79 31.76 -12.45 14.27
CA SER A 79 30.89 -13.63 14.32
C SER A 79 30.36 -14.03 12.95
N LYS A 80 30.68 -15.27 12.51
CA LYS A 80 30.10 -15.87 11.28
C LYS A 80 28.58 -16.02 11.34
N ARG A 81 28.01 -16.24 12.53
CA ARG A 81 26.54 -16.38 12.70
C ARG A 81 25.81 -15.06 12.45
N LEU A 82 26.39 -13.93 12.88
CA LEU A 82 25.82 -12.60 12.64
C LEU A 82 25.84 -12.24 11.15
N GLU A 83 26.90 -12.61 10.42
CA GLU A 83 26.96 -12.36 8.97
C GLU A 83 25.90 -13.16 8.20
N VAL A 84 25.67 -14.43 8.57
CA VAL A 84 24.61 -15.25 7.96
C VAL A 84 23.24 -14.66 8.24
N LEU A 85 22.98 -14.23 9.48
CA LEU A 85 21.72 -13.59 9.84
C LEU A 85 21.50 -12.29 9.06
N ARG A 86 22.53 -11.43 8.95
CA ARG A 86 22.47 -10.19 8.17
C ARG A 86 22.08 -10.46 6.71
N LYS A 87 22.74 -11.42 6.05
CA LYS A 87 22.47 -11.76 4.66
C LYS A 87 21.03 -12.23 4.46
N ARG A 88 20.52 -13.08 5.36
CA ARG A 88 19.12 -13.53 5.32
C ARG A 88 18.13 -12.36 5.45
N LEU A 89 18.38 -11.44 6.38
CA LEU A 89 17.50 -10.28 6.59
C LEU A 89 17.53 -9.31 5.40
N MET A 90 18.70 -9.09 4.79
CA MET A 90 18.81 -8.30 3.55
C MET A 90 18.06 -8.93 2.39
N GLN A 91 18.14 -10.26 2.23
CA GLN A 91 17.41 -10.98 1.20
C GLN A 91 15.90 -10.80 1.35
N VAL A 92 15.37 -10.98 2.56
CA VAL A 92 13.94 -10.76 2.86
C VAL A 92 13.51 -9.31 2.60
N LEU A 93 14.37 -8.33 2.88
CA LEU A 93 14.11 -6.93 2.56
C LEU A 93 14.05 -6.66 1.05
N ALA A 94 14.92 -7.31 0.27
CA ALA A 94 14.91 -7.18 -1.19
C ALA A 94 13.66 -7.82 -1.83
N GLU A 95 13.24 -8.99 -1.34
CA GLU A 95 12.07 -9.72 -1.83
C GLU A 95 10.73 -9.05 -1.45
N SER A 96 10.74 -8.19 -0.42
CA SER A 96 9.54 -7.47 0.06
C SER A 96 9.44 -6.02 -0.45
N SER A 97 10.36 -5.62 -1.34
CA SER A 97 10.44 -4.31 -2.00
C SER A 97 9.36 -4.12 -3.05
#